data_AF-A0A9E5QHP7-F1
#
_entry.id   AF-A0A9E5QHP7-F1
#
_cell.length_a   1.000
_cell.length_b   1.000
_cell.length_c   1.000
_cell.angle_alpha   90.00
_cell.angle_beta   90.00
_cell.angle_gamma   90.00
#
_symmetry.space_group_name_H-M   'P 1'
#
loop_
_entity.id
_entity.type
_entity.pdbx_description
1 polymer ?
#
loop_
_entity_poly.entity_id
_entity_poly.type
_entity_poly.pdbx_seq_one_letter_code
_entity_poly.pdbx_strand_id
1 'polypeptide(L)'
;MLTPYGVQILIDSKNRIQVHDPDGYLTNFWGASPPPDNEMMRYLSECVAVFRGGHLLASVVLLGVASERLIEVLAKSLCDALGDPRGTRWFQTKYSNKRDISTRFNALSGKLMQEYGEALRQQKLKDGFQGVVTLTFEEIRLARNDIAHPTDRQFTWNEVSGFLHNFVQCFRYINTIIAFLKNNP
;
A
#
# COMPACT_ATOMS: atom_id res chain seq x y z
N MET A 1 23.88 2.12 -26.57
CA MET A 1 23.32 1.04 -27.42
C MET A 1 22.34 0.26 -26.54
N LEU A 2 21.05 0.24 -26.85
CA LEU A 2 20.04 -0.48 -26.06
C LEU A 2 20.15 -1.98 -26.35
N THR A 3 20.19 -2.81 -25.31
CA THR A 3 20.22 -4.27 -25.47
C THR A 3 18.85 -4.78 -25.93
N PRO A 4 18.76 -5.95 -26.56
CA PRO A 4 17.47 -6.57 -26.91
C PRO A 4 16.53 -6.68 -25.70
N TYR A 5 17.08 -6.95 -24.51
CA TYR A 5 16.34 -6.94 -23.24
C TYR A 5 15.85 -5.53 -22.86
N GLY A 6 16.70 -4.50 -23.02
CA GLY A 6 16.32 -3.10 -22.82
C GLY A 6 15.20 -2.65 -23.77
N VAL A 7 15.21 -3.12 -25.03
CA VAL A 7 14.13 -2.89 -26.00
C VAL A 7 12.85 -3.60 -25.57
N GLN A 8 12.94 -4.82 -25.03
CA GLN A 8 11.79 -5.58 -24.57
C GLN A 8 11.12 -4.97 -23.33
N ILE A 9 11.90 -4.37 -22.42
CA ILE A 9 11.38 -3.58 -21.29
C ILE A 9 10.61 -2.36 -21.80
N LEU A 10 11.17 -1.62 -22.76
CA LEU A 10 10.53 -0.42 -23.32
C LEU A 10 9.24 -0.73 -24.10
N ILE A 11 9.15 -1.91 -24.73
CA ILE A 11 7.99 -2.35 -25.52
C ILE A 11 6.89 -2.98 -24.65
N ASP A 12 7.23 -3.44 -23.44
CA ASP A 12 6.25 -4.07 -22.55
C ASP A 12 5.25 -3.04 -21.98
N SER A 13 4.19 -2.88 -22.75
CA SER A 13 3.03 -2.02 -22.55
C SER A 13 1.95 -2.67 -21.68
N LYS A 14 2.24 -3.78 -20.99
CA LYS A 14 1.26 -4.53 -20.20
C LYS A 14 0.97 -3.88 -18.84
N ASN A 15 0.70 -2.58 -18.77
CA ASN A 15 0.25 -1.92 -17.54
C ASN A 15 1.14 -2.18 -16.29
N ARG A 16 2.40 -2.60 -16.54
CA ARG A 16 3.40 -2.94 -15.54
C ARG A 16 4.09 -1.64 -15.23
N ILE A 17 3.91 -1.18 -14.01
CA ILE A 17 4.57 0.01 -13.53
C ILE A 17 6.08 -0.26 -13.53
N GLN A 18 6.78 0.43 -14.42
CA GLN A 18 8.23 0.33 -14.55
C GLN A 18 8.85 1.26 -13.52
N VAL A 19 9.42 0.71 -12.46
CA VAL A 19 10.11 1.49 -11.41
C VAL A 19 11.32 2.27 -11.99
N HIS A 20 11.83 1.83 -13.16
CA HIS A 20 12.86 2.51 -13.94
C HIS A 20 12.35 3.72 -14.76
N ASP A 21 11.03 3.90 -14.86
CA ASP A 21 10.37 5.09 -15.39
C ASP A 21 9.59 5.78 -14.26
N PRO A 22 10.26 6.60 -13.43
CA PRO A 22 9.66 7.33 -12.32
C PRO A 22 8.44 8.17 -12.71
N ASP A 23 8.49 8.77 -13.90
CA ASP A 23 7.45 9.68 -14.37
C ASP A 23 6.23 8.86 -14.83
N GLY A 24 6.47 7.74 -15.53
CA GLY A 24 5.45 6.73 -15.81
C GLY A 24 4.90 6.05 -14.55
N TYR A 25 5.75 5.78 -13.55
CA TYR A 25 5.33 5.21 -12.25
C TYR A 25 4.32 6.13 -11.57
N LEU A 26 4.68 7.40 -11.38
CA LEU A 26 3.83 8.37 -10.69
C LEU A 26 2.58 8.70 -11.51
N THR A 27 2.70 8.82 -12.84
CA THR A 27 1.55 9.05 -13.73
C THR A 27 0.56 7.89 -13.67
N ASN A 28 1.05 6.64 -13.72
CA ASN A 28 0.19 5.46 -13.64
C ASN A 28 -0.46 5.31 -12.26
N PHE A 29 0.25 5.67 -11.19
CA PHE A 29 -0.29 5.61 -9.84
C PHE A 29 -1.33 6.72 -9.60
N TRP A 30 -1.07 7.94 -10.07
CA TRP A 30 -2.02 9.06 -10.05
C TRP A 30 -3.29 8.77 -10.87
N GLY A 31 -3.13 8.15 -12.04
CA GLY A 31 -4.23 7.76 -12.93
C GLY A 31 -5.06 6.57 -12.45
N ALA A 32 -4.75 5.98 -11.30
CA ALA A 32 -5.53 4.88 -10.74
C ALA A 32 -6.91 5.35 -10.24
N SER A 33 -7.88 4.45 -10.20
CA SER A 33 -9.24 4.74 -9.75
C SER A 33 -9.66 3.87 -8.56
N PRO A 34 -10.16 4.44 -7.45
CA PRO A 34 -10.10 5.87 -7.11
C PRO A 34 -8.65 6.38 -7.02
N PRO A 35 -8.43 7.70 -7.25
CA PRO A 35 -7.10 8.27 -7.17
C PRO A 35 -6.56 8.22 -5.74
N PRO A 36 -5.22 8.10 -5.59
CA PRO A 36 -4.59 8.24 -4.29
C PRO A 36 -4.82 9.66 -3.73
N ASP A 37 -4.86 9.79 -2.41
CA ASP A 37 -4.96 11.12 -1.79
C ASP A 37 -3.64 11.91 -1.92
N ASN A 38 -3.74 13.23 -1.73
CA ASN A 38 -2.63 14.15 -1.90
C ASN A 38 -1.46 13.87 -0.95
N GLU A 39 -1.71 13.38 0.26
CA GLU A 39 -0.67 13.08 1.24
C GLU A 39 0.11 11.82 0.83
N MET A 40 -0.60 10.77 0.43
CA MET A 40 -0.01 9.55 -0.11
C MET A 40 0.86 9.86 -1.33
N MET A 41 0.36 10.72 -2.23
CA MET A 41 1.09 11.14 -3.42
C MET A 41 2.33 11.97 -3.10
N ARG A 42 2.26 12.84 -2.10
CA ARG A 42 3.44 13.57 -1.62
C ARG A 42 4.53 12.59 -1.18
N TYR A 43 4.23 11.67 -0.27
CA TYR A 43 5.21 10.70 0.22
C TYR A 43 5.76 9.80 -0.89
N LEU A 44 4.90 9.34 -1.81
CA LEU A 44 5.33 8.48 -2.90
C LEU A 44 6.20 9.22 -3.92
N SER A 45 5.89 10.49 -4.22
CA SER A 45 6.71 11.32 -5.11
C SER A 45 8.11 11.56 -4.55
N GLU A 46 8.21 11.89 -3.26
CA GLU A 46 9.49 12.02 -2.57
C GLU A 46 10.23 10.67 -2.51
N CYS A 47 9.51 9.57 -2.23
CA CYS A 47 10.07 8.21 -2.21
C CYS A 47 10.75 7.84 -3.53
N VAL A 48 10.06 8.07 -4.64
CA VAL A 48 10.57 7.79 -5.99
C VAL A 48 11.76 8.70 -6.31
N ALA A 49 11.73 9.98 -5.91
CA ALA A 49 12.85 10.90 -6.12
C ALA A 49 14.13 10.43 -5.40
N VAL A 50 14.04 10.05 -4.12
CA VAL A 50 15.21 9.59 -3.36
C VAL A 50 15.69 8.21 -3.79
N PHE A 51 14.77 7.34 -4.25
CA PHE A 51 15.10 6.05 -4.84
C PHE A 51 15.96 6.21 -6.11
N ARG A 52 15.60 7.15 -7.00
CA ARG A 52 16.40 7.49 -8.20
C ARG A 52 17.80 7.98 -7.84
N GLY A 53 17.92 8.72 -6.74
CA GLY A 53 19.21 9.20 -6.21
C GLY A 53 20.06 8.12 -5.55
N GLY A 54 19.59 6.86 -5.48
CA GLY A 54 20.30 5.77 -4.79
C GLY A 54 20.19 5.83 -3.26
N HIS A 55 19.33 6.69 -2.71
CA HIS A 55 19.11 6.81 -1.26
C HIS A 55 18.06 5.80 -0.79
N LEU A 56 18.44 4.52 -0.82
CA LEU A 56 17.53 3.39 -0.61
C LEU A 56 16.89 3.38 0.80
N LEU A 57 17.64 3.72 1.84
CA LEU A 57 17.10 3.83 3.21
C LEU A 57 15.98 4.88 3.29
N ALA A 58 16.22 6.07 2.74
CA ALA A 58 15.23 7.14 2.70
C ALA A 58 13.99 6.73 1.89
N SER A 59 14.18 6.02 0.79
CA SER A 59 13.08 5.49 -0.02
C SER A 59 12.20 4.53 0.79
N VAL A 60 12.78 3.58 1.51
CA VAL A 60 12.02 2.64 2.36
C VAL A 60 11.26 3.36 3.46
N VAL A 61 11.85 4.39 4.07
CA VAL A 61 11.15 5.21 5.09
C VAL A 61 9.92 5.88 4.49
N LEU A 62 10.07 6.58 3.37
CA LEU A 62 8.97 7.29 2.71
C LEU A 62 7.88 6.33 2.18
N LEU A 63 8.28 5.18 1.64
CA LEU A 63 7.35 4.14 1.21
C LEU A 63 6.58 3.57 2.41
N GLY A 64 7.24 3.40 3.55
CA GLY A 64 6.61 3.04 4.82
C GLY A 64 5.48 4.00 5.17
N VAL A 65 5.74 5.31 5.14
CA VAL A 65 4.71 6.33 5.43
C VAL A 65 3.56 6.30 4.42
N ALA A 66 3.84 6.15 3.12
CA ALA A 66 2.80 5.99 2.10
C ALA A 66 1.94 4.73 2.33
N SER A 67 2.56 3.62 2.74
CA SER A 67 1.89 2.38 3.11
C SER A 67 0.98 2.53 4.33
N GLU A 68 1.45 3.20 5.39
CA GLU A 68 0.60 3.51 6.55
C GLU A 68 -0.62 4.34 6.14
N ARG A 69 -0.40 5.35 5.29
CA ARG A 69 -1.50 6.20 4.82
C ARG A 69 -2.56 5.40 4.05
N LEU A 70 -2.15 4.46 3.23
CA LEU A 70 -3.07 3.58 2.50
C LEU A 70 -3.94 2.74 3.46
N ILE A 71 -3.36 2.25 4.56
CA ILE A 71 -4.09 1.53 5.61
C ILE A 71 -5.09 2.45 6.32
N GLU A 72 -4.75 3.72 6.56
CA GLU A 72 -5.67 4.70 7.13
C GLU A 72 -6.87 4.98 6.23
N VAL A 73 -6.65 5.10 4.92
CA VAL A 73 -7.73 5.28 3.92
C VAL A 73 -8.68 4.10 3.92
N LEU A 74 -8.16 2.86 3.99
CA LEU A 74 -8.99 1.66 4.11
C LEU A 74 -9.77 1.64 5.44
N ALA A 75 -9.13 2.01 6.55
CA ALA A 75 -9.79 2.05 7.85
C ALA A 75 -10.93 3.08 7.90
N LYS A 76 -10.74 4.24 7.27
CA LYS A 76 -11.81 5.24 7.14
C LYS A 76 -12.95 4.72 6.28
N SER A 77 -12.64 4.07 5.16
CA SER A 77 -13.67 3.48 4.29
C SER A 77 -14.47 2.37 5.01
N LEU A 78 -13.81 1.56 5.85
CA LEU A 78 -14.51 0.59 6.69
C LEU A 78 -15.36 1.26 7.76
N CYS A 79 -14.87 2.35 8.39
CA CYS A 79 -15.65 3.13 9.34
C CYS A 79 -16.94 3.66 8.70
N ASP A 80 -16.84 4.22 7.49
CA ASP A 80 -17.97 4.77 6.75
C ASP A 80 -18.98 3.67 6.38
N ALA A 81 -18.50 2.52 5.90
CA ALA A 81 -19.36 1.36 5.58
C ALA A 81 -20.12 0.87 6.81
N LEU A 82 -19.45 0.73 7.96
CA LEU A 82 -20.09 0.28 9.20
C LEU A 82 -21.20 1.20 9.72
N GLY A 83 -21.24 2.46 9.26
CA GLY A 83 -22.24 3.48 9.60
C GLY A 83 -22.13 4.03 11.02
N ASP A 84 -22.79 5.15 11.28
CA ASP A 84 -22.87 5.75 12.62
C ASP A 84 -23.99 5.08 13.47
N PRO A 85 -23.78 4.79 14.77
CA PRO A 85 -22.59 5.07 15.59
C PRO A 85 -21.52 3.97 15.62
N ARG A 86 -21.78 2.83 14.97
CA ARG A 86 -20.96 1.61 15.09
C ARG A 86 -19.54 1.81 14.55
N GLY A 87 -19.44 2.36 13.34
CA GLY A 87 -18.20 2.69 12.66
C GLY A 87 -17.39 3.72 13.44
N THR A 88 -18.00 4.86 13.77
CA THR A 88 -17.36 5.95 14.53
C THR A 88 -16.80 5.45 15.86
N ARG A 89 -17.59 4.68 16.62
CA ARG A 89 -17.17 4.11 17.91
C ARG A 89 -16.00 3.14 17.73
N TRP A 90 -16.05 2.25 16.74
CA TRP A 90 -14.95 1.33 16.47
C TRP A 90 -13.68 2.08 16.08
N PHE A 91 -13.78 3.03 15.14
CA PHE A 91 -12.63 3.79 14.65
C PHE A 91 -11.94 4.51 15.80
N GLN A 92 -12.70 5.23 16.63
CA GLN A 92 -12.15 5.97 17.77
C GLN A 92 -11.53 5.04 18.82
N THR A 93 -12.24 3.98 19.23
CA THR A 93 -11.84 3.19 20.40
C THR A 93 -10.85 2.06 20.09
N LYS A 94 -10.88 1.52 18.88
CA LYS A 94 -10.10 0.34 18.48
C LYS A 94 -9.00 0.64 17.48
N TYR A 95 -9.15 1.68 16.64
CA TYR A 95 -8.19 2.02 15.60
C TYR A 95 -7.35 3.26 15.95
N SER A 96 -7.94 4.46 16.04
CA SER A 96 -7.19 5.73 16.16
C SER A 96 -6.44 5.88 17.47
N ASN A 97 -6.92 5.28 18.56
CA ASN A 97 -6.27 5.35 19.88
C ASN A 97 -5.01 4.47 19.97
N LYS A 98 -4.63 3.74 18.92
CA LYS A 98 -3.44 2.88 18.90
C LYS A 98 -2.25 3.62 18.30
N ARG A 99 -1.14 3.68 19.05
CA ARG A 99 0.11 4.31 18.61
C ARG A 99 0.84 3.48 17.54
N ASP A 100 0.87 2.17 17.73
CA ASP A 100 1.60 1.26 16.85
C ASP A 100 0.78 0.90 15.60
N ILE A 101 1.40 1.00 14.42
CA ILE A 101 0.74 0.71 13.14
C ILE A 101 0.40 -0.78 12.99
N SER A 102 1.20 -1.71 13.50
CA SER A 102 0.89 -3.15 13.41
C SER A 102 -0.39 -3.46 14.19
N THR A 103 -0.54 -2.84 15.36
CA THR A 103 -1.76 -2.92 16.17
C THR A 103 -2.97 -2.31 15.44
N ARG A 104 -2.79 -1.16 14.77
CA ARG A 104 -3.85 -0.55 13.93
C ARG A 104 -4.26 -1.47 12.78
N PHE A 105 -3.28 -2.05 12.07
CA PHE A 105 -3.52 -2.97 10.97
C PHE A 105 -4.25 -4.25 11.43
N ASN A 106 -3.83 -4.83 12.56
CA ASN A 106 -4.51 -6.01 13.13
C ASN A 106 -5.96 -5.70 13.53
N ALA A 107 -6.22 -4.53 14.13
CA ALA A 107 -7.57 -4.10 14.47
C ALA A 107 -8.45 -3.89 13.21
N LEU A 108 -7.88 -3.31 12.15
CA LEU A 108 -8.53 -3.15 10.85
C LEU A 108 -8.85 -4.50 10.21
N SER A 109 -7.84 -5.35 10.03
CA SER A 109 -7.97 -6.66 9.40
C SER A 109 -8.96 -7.54 10.15
N GLY A 110 -8.86 -7.58 11.48
CA GLY A 110 -9.81 -8.32 12.32
C GLY A 110 -11.24 -7.83 12.15
N LYS A 111 -11.46 -6.51 12.15
CA LYS A 111 -12.80 -5.94 11.98
C LYS A 111 -13.36 -6.19 10.57
N LEU A 112 -12.55 -6.01 9.53
CA LEU A 112 -12.93 -6.26 8.14
C LEU A 112 -13.35 -7.72 7.93
N MET A 113 -12.55 -8.66 8.45
CA MET A 113 -12.87 -10.09 8.34
C MET A 113 -14.10 -10.48 9.17
N GLN A 114 -14.29 -9.86 10.34
CA GLN A 114 -15.46 -10.12 11.18
C GLN A 114 -16.76 -9.69 10.50
N GLU A 115 -16.79 -8.51 9.88
CA GLU A 115 -18.03 -7.91 9.36
C GLU A 115 -18.29 -8.31 7.90
N TYR A 116 -17.23 -8.44 7.09
CA TYR A 116 -17.34 -8.66 5.64
C TYR A 116 -16.64 -9.93 5.16
N GLY A 117 -16.09 -10.76 6.04
CA GLY A 117 -15.26 -11.90 5.65
C GLY A 117 -15.94 -12.89 4.70
N GLU A 118 -17.21 -13.23 4.93
CA GLU A 118 -17.95 -14.13 4.03
C GLU A 118 -18.31 -13.46 2.69
N ALA A 119 -18.71 -12.18 2.71
CA ALA A 119 -19.02 -11.46 1.48
C ALA A 119 -17.76 -11.26 0.61
N LEU A 120 -16.62 -10.93 1.23
CA LEU A 120 -15.32 -10.87 0.55
C LEU A 120 -14.90 -12.24 -0.01
N ARG A 121 -15.22 -13.33 0.69
CA ARG A 121 -14.96 -14.69 0.18
C ARG A 121 -15.78 -14.99 -1.08
N GLN A 122 -17.07 -14.65 -1.09
CA GLN A 122 -17.95 -14.83 -2.24
C GLN A 122 -17.47 -14.04 -3.46
N GLN A 123 -16.92 -12.85 -3.23
CA GLN A 123 -16.33 -11.99 -4.28
C GLN A 123 -14.88 -12.37 -4.65
N LYS A 124 -14.33 -13.45 -4.07
CA LYS A 124 -12.92 -13.87 -4.23
C LYS A 124 -11.90 -12.79 -3.85
N LEU A 125 -12.28 -11.90 -2.94
CA LEU A 125 -11.45 -10.81 -2.41
C LEU A 125 -10.77 -11.14 -1.07
N LYS A 126 -11.21 -12.19 -0.37
CA LYS A 126 -10.66 -12.57 0.93
C LYS A 126 -9.22 -13.04 0.84
N ASP A 127 -8.93 -13.97 -0.08
CA ASP A 127 -7.60 -14.59 -0.17
C ASP A 127 -6.55 -13.58 -0.64
N GLY A 128 -6.89 -12.72 -1.61
CA GLY A 128 -5.97 -11.66 -2.03
C GLY A 128 -5.79 -10.56 -0.99
N PHE A 129 -6.70 -10.37 -0.03
CA PHE A 129 -6.43 -9.47 1.09
C PHE A 129 -5.30 -10.04 1.98
N GLN A 130 -5.40 -11.32 2.32
CA GLN A 130 -4.36 -11.99 3.11
C GLN A 130 -3.04 -12.13 2.34
N GLY A 131 -3.08 -12.41 1.03
CA GLY A 131 -1.90 -12.62 0.21
C GLY A 131 -1.23 -11.34 -0.27
N VAL A 132 -1.99 -10.35 -0.75
CA VAL A 132 -1.43 -9.12 -1.33
C VAL A 132 -1.29 -8.05 -0.27
N VAL A 133 -2.36 -7.75 0.47
CA VAL A 133 -2.37 -6.60 1.38
C VAL A 133 -1.55 -6.87 2.62
N THR A 134 -1.83 -7.98 3.33
CA THR A 134 -1.12 -8.31 4.57
C THR A 134 0.38 -8.51 4.34
N LEU A 135 0.77 -9.30 3.32
CA LEU A 135 2.18 -9.56 3.07
C LEU A 135 2.93 -8.28 2.66
N THR A 136 2.39 -7.49 1.75
CA THR A 136 3.02 -6.23 1.30
C THR A 136 3.17 -5.24 2.45
N PHE A 137 2.11 -5.08 3.25
CA PHE A 137 2.13 -4.15 4.38
C PHE A 137 3.17 -4.57 5.43
N GLU A 138 3.20 -5.85 5.82
CA GLU A 138 4.15 -6.36 6.80
C GLU A 138 5.60 -6.30 6.28
N GLU A 139 5.83 -6.63 5.00
CA GLU A 139 7.15 -6.53 4.37
C GLU A 139 7.71 -5.10 4.44
N ILE A 140 6.92 -4.11 4.01
CA ILE A 140 7.33 -2.69 4.04
C ILE A 140 7.51 -2.22 5.50
N ARG A 141 6.63 -2.62 6.41
CA ARG A 141 6.70 -2.25 7.83
C ARG A 141 7.96 -2.79 8.49
N LEU A 142 8.29 -4.05 8.26
CA LEU A 142 9.49 -4.69 8.78
C LEU A 142 10.75 -4.05 8.19
N ALA A 143 10.78 -3.83 6.87
CA ALA A 143 11.88 -3.11 6.22
C ALA A 143 12.13 -1.72 6.84
N ARG A 144 11.06 -0.93 7.06
CA ARG A 144 11.19 0.36 7.75
C ARG A 144 11.66 0.22 9.19
N ASN A 145 11.14 -0.76 9.92
CA ASN A 145 11.52 -0.99 11.32
C ASN A 145 13.00 -1.37 11.45
N ASP A 146 13.56 -2.11 10.50
CA ASP A 146 14.98 -2.46 10.51
C ASP A 146 15.88 -1.24 10.36
N ILE A 147 15.42 -0.17 9.69
CA ILE A 147 16.13 1.11 9.60
C ILE A 147 16.10 1.86 10.94
N ALA A 148 15.00 1.77 11.67
CA ALA A 148 14.81 2.45 12.95
C ALA A 148 15.56 1.77 14.11
N HIS A 149 15.96 0.51 13.93
CA HIS A 149 16.83 -0.20 14.86
C HIS A 149 18.27 -0.18 14.32
N PRO A 150 19.31 -0.18 15.17
CA PRO A 150 20.69 -0.27 14.73
C PRO A 150 20.96 -1.67 14.17
N THR A 151 20.54 -1.89 12.93
CA THR A 151 20.85 -3.07 12.13
C THR A 151 21.83 -2.66 11.04
N ASP A 152 22.79 -3.51 10.70
CA ASP A 152 23.67 -3.32 9.54
C ASP A 152 22.95 -3.60 8.21
N ARG A 153 21.60 -3.48 8.18
CA ARG A 153 20.79 -3.84 7.01
C ARG A 153 21.08 -2.88 5.87
N GLN A 154 21.62 -3.43 4.79
CA GLN A 154 21.81 -2.72 3.53
C GLN A 154 20.76 -3.18 2.54
N PHE A 155 19.95 -2.22 2.08
CA PHE A 155 18.96 -2.48 1.04
C PHE A 155 19.63 -2.50 -0.32
N THR A 156 19.18 -3.41 -1.19
CA THR A 156 19.58 -3.41 -2.60
C THR A 156 18.58 -2.64 -3.46
N TRP A 157 19.02 -2.16 -4.62
CA TRP A 157 18.13 -1.46 -5.56
C TRP A 157 16.95 -2.34 -5.98
N ASN A 158 17.21 -3.62 -6.25
CA ASN A 158 16.18 -4.60 -6.65
C ASN A 158 15.14 -4.83 -5.56
N GLU A 159 15.57 -4.89 -4.31
CA GLU A 159 14.69 -5.07 -3.16
C GLU A 159 13.72 -3.89 -3.01
N VAL A 160 14.24 -2.65 -2.99
CA VAL A 160 13.40 -1.45 -2.86
C VAL A 160 12.49 -1.25 -4.09
N SER A 161 12.99 -1.60 -5.28
CA SER A 161 12.18 -1.66 -6.50
C SER A 161 11.02 -2.65 -6.37
N GLY A 162 11.28 -3.82 -5.78
CA GLY A 162 10.26 -4.82 -5.44
C GLY A 162 9.19 -4.24 -4.51
N PHE A 163 9.59 -3.54 -3.44
CA PHE A 163 8.64 -2.90 -2.53
C PHE A 163 7.77 -1.86 -3.24
N LEU A 164 8.36 -1.01 -4.09
CA LEU A 164 7.63 -0.03 -4.89
C LEU A 164 6.61 -0.67 -5.83
N HIS A 165 6.95 -1.83 -6.42
CA HIS A 165 6.04 -2.58 -7.26
C HIS A 165 4.88 -3.20 -6.45
N ASN A 166 5.21 -3.86 -5.34
CA ASN A 166 4.23 -4.51 -4.46
C ASN A 166 3.25 -3.48 -3.88
N PHE A 167 3.74 -2.29 -3.51
CA PHE A 167 2.91 -1.21 -3.01
C PHE A 167 1.80 -0.82 -3.99
N VAL A 168 2.08 -0.75 -5.30
CA VAL A 168 1.03 -0.41 -6.27
C VAL A 168 0.00 -1.53 -6.42
N GLN A 169 0.44 -2.79 -6.39
CA GLN A 169 -0.51 -3.91 -6.40
C GLN A 169 -1.40 -3.89 -5.16
N CYS A 170 -0.81 -3.63 -3.99
CA CYS A 170 -1.53 -3.44 -2.74
C CYS A 170 -2.54 -2.28 -2.82
N PHE A 171 -2.14 -1.12 -3.36
CA PHE A 171 -3.01 0.03 -3.57
C PHE A 171 -4.23 -0.31 -4.44
N ARG A 172 -4.01 -0.92 -5.61
CA ARG A 172 -5.09 -1.35 -6.52
C ARG A 172 -6.03 -2.35 -5.85
N TYR A 173 -5.48 -3.26 -5.06
CA TYR A 173 -6.27 -4.24 -4.34
C TYR A 173 -7.12 -3.61 -3.24
N ILE A 174 -6.53 -2.73 -2.42
CA ILE A 174 -7.24 -1.97 -1.38
C ILE A 174 -8.36 -1.13 -2.00
N ASN A 175 -8.12 -0.50 -3.15
CA ASN A 175 -9.14 0.22 -3.89
C ASN A 175 -10.33 -0.66 -4.31
N THR A 176 -10.07 -1.91 -4.70
CA THR A 176 -11.12 -2.89 -4.98
C THR A 176 -11.96 -3.19 -3.74
N ILE A 177 -11.31 -3.33 -2.57
CA ILE A 177 -12.02 -3.50 -1.28
C ILE A 177 -12.83 -2.27 -0.91
N ILE A 178 -12.27 -1.07 -1.08
CA ILE A 178 -12.97 0.19 -0.80
C ILE A 178 -14.22 0.32 -1.67
N ALA A 179 -14.11 -0.01 -2.97
CA ALA A 179 -15.26 -0.03 -3.87
C ALA A 179 -16.32 -1.05 -3.42
N PHE A 180 -15.89 -2.24 -2.99
CA PHE A 180 -16.78 -3.24 -2.42
C PHE A 180 -17.50 -2.72 -1.16
N LEU A 181 -16.78 -2.11 -0.21
CA LEU A 181 -17.35 -1.57 1.03
C LEU A 181 -18.38 -0.46 0.76
N LYS A 182 -18.12 0.43 -0.20
CA LYS A 182 -19.06 1.49 -0.58
C LYS A 182 -20.39 0.94 -1.13
N ASN A 183 -20.34 -0.20 -1.81
CA ASN A 183 -21.52 -0.85 -2.37
C ASN A 183 -22.23 -1.77 -1.36
N ASN A 184 -21.63 -2.00 -0.18
CA ASN A 184 -22.15 -2.89 0.86
C ASN A 184 -21.94 -2.24 2.24
N PRO A 185 -22.64 -1.12 2.55
CA PRO A 185 -22.58 -0.50 3.88
C PRO A 185 -23.15 -1.45 4.95
#